data_AF-A0A087XPK6-F1
#
_entry.id   AF-A0A087XPK6-F1
#
_cell.length_a   1.000
_cell.length_b   1.000
_cell.length_c   1.000
_cell.angle_alpha   90.00
_cell.angle_beta   90.00
_cell.angle_gamma   90.00
#
_symmetry.space_group_name_H-M   'P 1'
#
loop_
_entity.id
_entity.type
_entity.pdbx_description
1 polymer ?
#
loop_
_entity_poly.entity_id
_entity_poly.type
_entity_poly.pdbx_seq_one_letter_code
_entity_poly.pdbx_strand_id
1 'polypeptide(L)'
;MTAAGEKEESLQAPREYPFTMHTVGAQTMVVFSQADADEVSLEGTVVHRAECRPVVSDSYMKVKRLQVKSVKPQRLVQQLDRAVATVFKPVANHDFNLEYEKKKKSDGKMVRADRQLVLDLLFSAFEKHQYYSFKDLVDI
;
A
#
# COMPACT_ATOMS: atom_id res chain seq x y z
N MET A 1 -37.47 -9.92 -15.71
CA MET A 1 -37.54 -11.14 -14.89
C MET A 1 -37.24 -10.75 -13.46
N THR A 2 -38.26 -10.80 -12.61
CA THR A 2 -38.27 -10.34 -11.23
C THR A 2 -37.33 -11.17 -10.36
N ALA A 3 -36.31 -10.54 -9.78
CA ALA A 3 -35.49 -11.12 -8.73
C ALA A 3 -36.36 -11.29 -7.49
N ALA A 4 -36.83 -12.52 -7.26
CA ALA A 4 -37.51 -12.88 -6.03
C ALA A 4 -36.54 -12.70 -4.87
N GLY A 5 -36.86 -11.78 -3.96
CA GLY A 5 -36.17 -11.65 -2.69
C GLY A 5 -36.37 -12.93 -1.89
N GLU A 6 -35.33 -13.76 -1.82
CA GLU A 6 -35.26 -14.85 -0.86
C GLU A 6 -35.31 -14.23 0.54
N LYS A 7 -36.42 -14.48 1.25
CA LYS A 7 -36.55 -14.16 2.68
C LYS A 7 -35.33 -14.72 3.40
N GLU A 8 -34.74 -13.93 4.29
CA GLU A 8 -33.75 -14.40 5.27
C GLU A 8 -34.41 -15.49 6.14
N GLU A 9 -34.34 -16.75 5.69
CA GLU A 9 -34.52 -17.89 6.57
C GLU A 9 -33.45 -17.77 7.65
N SER A 10 -33.89 -17.72 8.91
CA SER A 10 -33.02 -17.69 10.06
C SER A 10 -31.97 -18.81 9.95
N LEU A 11 -30.70 -18.41 9.87
CA LEU A 11 -29.57 -19.34 9.76
C LEU A 11 -29.46 -20.12 11.07
N GLN A 12 -30.07 -21.29 11.12
CA GLN A 12 -29.98 -22.16 12.28
C GLN A 12 -28.62 -22.87 12.26
N ALA A 13 -27.76 -22.55 13.24
CA ALA A 13 -26.49 -23.23 13.41
C ALA A 13 -26.72 -24.73 13.64
N PRO A 14 -25.91 -25.62 13.04
CA PRO A 14 -25.98 -27.05 13.31
C PRO A 14 -25.83 -27.32 14.81
N ARG A 15 -26.67 -28.20 15.35
CA ARG A 15 -26.72 -28.50 16.80
C ARG A 15 -25.93 -29.74 17.19
N GLU A 16 -25.68 -30.63 16.25
CA GLU A 16 -24.99 -31.90 16.48
C GLU A 16 -23.62 -31.90 15.79
N TYR A 17 -22.60 -32.29 16.55
CA TYR A 17 -21.23 -32.42 16.07
C TYR A 17 -20.65 -33.76 16.52
N PRO A 18 -20.67 -34.79 15.66
CA PRO A 18 -20.06 -36.08 15.98
C PRO A 18 -18.54 -35.96 16.13
N PHE A 19 -18.00 -36.69 17.11
CA PHE A 19 -16.56 -36.87 17.26
C PHE A 19 -16.10 -38.14 16.55
N THR A 20 -15.06 -37.99 15.72
CA THR A 20 -14.33 -39.12 15.14
C THR A 20 -13.08 -39.36 15.97
N MET A 21 -12.99 -40.53 16.61
CA MET A 21 -11.86 -40.91 17.45
C MET A 21 -10.68 -41.38 16.58
N HIS A 22 -9.47 -41.00 16.97
CA HIS A 22 -8.20 -41.34 16.32
C HIS A 22 -7.26 -42.03 17.31
N THR A 23 -6.56 -43.05 16.84
CA THR A 23 -5.54 -43.77 17.62
C THR A 23 -4.22 -43.01 17.64
N VAL A 24 -3.57 -42.90 18.81
CA VAL A 24 -2.33 -42.11 19.02
C VAL A 24 -1.02 -42.92 18.87
N GLY A 25 -1.08 -44.13 18.30
CA GLY A 25 -0.05 -45.15 18.46
C GLY A 25 1.38 -44.82 17.99
N ALA A 26 1.58 -43.90 17.05
CA ALA A 26 2.90 -43.58 16.52
C ALA A 26 3.57 -42.35 17.16
N GLN A 27 2.82 -41.53 17.90
CA GLN A 27 3.32 -40.28 18.46
C GLN A 27 2.80 -40.08 19.89
N THR A 28 3.70 -40.12 20.88
CA THR A 28 3.38 -39.74 22.26
C THR A 28 3.23 -38.22 22.33
N MET A 29 2.04 -37.76 22.70
CA MET A 29 1.74 -36.35 22.91
C MET A 29 1.57 -36.08 24.41
N VAL A 30 2.07 -34.94 24.89
CA VAL A 30 2.02 -34.54 26.31
C VAL A 30 1.56 -33.08 26.38
N VAL A 31 0.80 -32.74 27.40
CA VAL A 31 0.31 -31.39 27.67
C VAL A 31 1.11 -30.82 28.84
N PHE A 32 1.69 -29.65 28.64
CA PHE A 32 2.23 -28.81 29.70
C PHE A 32 1.47 -27.48 29.70
N SER A 33 1.36 -26.87 30.88
CA SER A 33 0.79 -25.53 31.02
C SER A 33 1.89 -24.57 31.50
N GLN A 34 1.75 -23.30 31.12
CA GLN A 34 2.63 -22.22 31.54
C GLN A 34 1.75 -21.13 32.16
N ALA A 35 2.01 -20.80 33.42
CA ALA A 35 1.35 -19.70 34.12
C ALA A 35 2.10 -18.37 33.90
N ASP A 36 1.44 -17.26 34.21
CA ASP A 36 1.97 -15.90 34.01
C ASP A 36 3.30 -15.62 34.77
N ALA A 37 3.60 -16.41 35.80
CA ALA A 37 4.78 -16.28 36.64
C ALA A 37 5.99 -17.14 36.19
N ASP A 38 6.07 -17.50 34.89
CA ASP A 38 7.07 -18.43 34.34
C ASP A 38 7.09 -19.82 35.00
N GLU A 39 6.01 -20.18 35.70
CA GLU A 39 5.83 -21.51 36.25
C GLU A 39 5.31 -22.45 35.15
N VAL A 40 6.08 -23.51 34.88
CA VAL A 40 5.75 -24.54 33.90
C VAL A 40 5.44 -25.84 34.62
N SER A 41 4.27 -26.41 34.38
CA SER A 41 3.83 -27.68 34.94
C SER A 41 3.46 -28.69 33.84
N LEU A 42 3.67 -29.97 34.12
CA LEU A 42 3.33 -31.07 33.20
C LEU A 42 1.99 -31.68 33.62
N GLU A 43 0.95 -31.50 32.80
CA GLU A 43 -0.42 -31.91 33.11
C GLU A 43 -0.64 -33.41 32.87
N GLY A 44 -0.08 -33.95 31.79
CA GLY A 44 -0.22 -35.37 31.47
C GLY A 44 -0.09 -35.73 30.00
N THR A 45 -0.33 -37.00 29.68
CA THR A 45 -0.19 -37.56 28.34
C THR A 45 -1.53 -37.68 27.62
N VAL A 46 -1.53 -37.50 26.30
CA VAL A 46 -2.74 -37.60 25.46
C VAL A 46 -2.97 -39.05 25.07
N VAL A 47 -4.05 -39.65 25.60
CA VAL A 47 -4.39 -41.06 25.36
C VAL A 47 -5.29 -41.25 24.15
N HIS A 48 -6.10 -40.25 23.79
CA HIS A 48 -7.01 -40.31 22.66
C HIS A 48 -7.04 -38.97 21.94
N ARG A 49 -7.17 -39.01 20.61
CA ARG A 49 -7.42 -37.83 19.78
C ARG A 49 -8.83 -37.91 19.23
N ALA A 50 -9.53 -36.79 19.18
CA ALA A 50 -10.87 -36.70 18.61
C ALA A 50 -10.93 -35.53 17.64
N GLU A 51 -11.57 -35.72 16.49
CA GLU A 51 -11.90 -34.66 15.55
C GLU A 51 -13.39 -34.34 15.60
N CYS A 52 -13.70 -33.07 15.84
CA CYS A 52 -15.04 -32.52 15.70
C CYS A 52 -15.35 -32.29 14.24
N ARG A 53 -16.27 -33.09 13.68
CA ARG A 53 -16.69 -32.95 12.28
C ARG A 53 -18.13 -32.46 12.22
N PRO A 54 -18.43 -31.45 11.39
CA PRO A 54 -19.81 -31.02 11.19
C PRO A 54 -20.58 -32.07 10.39
N VAL A 55 -21.87 -32.22 10.69
CA VAL A 55 -22.80 -32.96 9.83
C VAL A 55 -23.06 -32.13 8.57
N VAL A 56 -22.87 -32.73 7.40
CA VAL A 56 -23.09 -32.07 6.10
C VAL A 56 -24.59 -31.97 5.84
N SER A 57 -25.22 -30.96 6.44
CA SER A 57 -26.62 -30.59 6.22
C SER A 57 -26.73 -29.36 5.33
N ASP A 58 -27.92 -29.12 4.78
CA ASP A 58 -28.21 -27.89 4.03
C ASP A 58 -27.97 -26.63 4.88
N SER A 59 -28.27 -26.67 6.19
CA SER A 59 -27.99 -25.58 7.12
C SER A 59 -26.49 -25.31 7.27
N TYR A 60 -25.66 -26.37 7.40
CA TYR A 60 -24.20 -26.23 7.44
C TYR A 60 -23.67 -25.64 6.14
N MET A 61 -24.15 -26.09 4.98
CA MET A 61 -23.73 -25.57 3.67
C MET A 61 -24.11 -24.09 3.47
N LYS A 62 -25.27 -23.65 3.97
CA LYS A 62 -25.65 -22.23 3.99
C LYS A 62 -24.66 -21.39 4.81
N VAL A 63 -24.33 -21.82 6.03
CA VAL A 63 -23.33 -21.13 6.88
C VAL A 63 -21.95 -21.14 6.22
N LYS A 64 -21.53 -22.27 5.64
CA LYS A 64 -20.23 -22.40 4.96
C LYS A 64 -20.13 -21.46 3.76
N ARG A 65 -21.21 -21.30 2.99
CA ARG A 65 -21.29 -20.36 1.87
C ARG A 65 -21.10 -18.91 2.33
N LEU A 66 -21.69 -18.53 3.46
CA LEU A 66 -21.54 -17.18 4.03
C LEU A 66 -20.11 -16.93 4.50
N GLN A 67 -19.48 -17.90 5.15
CA GLN A 67 -18.07 -17.82 5.54
C GLN A 67 -17.17 -17.58 4.32
N VAL A 68 -17.34 -18.37 3.24
CA VAL A 68 -16.55 -18.22 2.01
C VAL A 68 -16.79 -16.86 1.34
N LYS A 69 -18.04 -16.37 1.31
CA LYS A 69 -18.37 -15.03 0.78
C LYS A 69 -17.76 -13.89 1.60
N SER A 70 -17.62 -14.07 2.90
CA SER A 70 -17.02 -13.08 3.81
C SER A 70 -15.50 -12.97 3.60
N VAL A 71 -14.84 -14.09 3.28
CA VAL A 71 -13.40 -14.12 2.99
C VAL A 71 -13.13 -13.53 1.61
N LYS A 72 -12.83 -12.23 1.57
CA LYS A 72 -12.33 -11.57 0.36
C LYS A 72 -10.79 -11.61 0.35
N PRO A 73 -10.17 -11.90 -0.79
CA PRO A 73 -8.71 -11.86 -0.90
C PRO A 73 -8.20 -10.43 -0.75
N GLN A 74 -7.03 -10.26 -0.12
CA GLN A 74 -6.41 -8.95 0.09
C GLN A 74 -6.02 -8.26 -1.23
N ARG A 75 -5.74 -9.05 -2.29
CA ARG A 75 -5.41 -8.55 -3.62
C ARG A 75 -6.36 -9.16 -4.64
N LEU A 76 -6.93 -8.31 -5.48
CA LEU A 76 -7.80 -8.71 -6.59
C LEU A 76 -7.14 -8.24 -7.89
N VAL A 77 -6.92 -9.17 -8.81
CA VAL A 77 -6.56 -8.81 -10.19
C VAL A 77 -7.84 -8.42 -10.90
N GLN A 78 -7.94 -7.17 -11.31
CA GLN A 78 -9.04 -6.70 -12.16
C GLN A 78 -8.53 -6.60 -13.60
N GLN A 79 -9.23 -7.27 -14.51
CA GLN A 79 -9.00 -7.06 -15.93
C GLN A 79 -9.49 -5.65 -16.28
N LEU A 80 -8.63 -4.90 -16.95
CA LEU A 80 -9.00 -3.57 -17.45
C LEU A 80 -9.65 -3.75 -18.81
N ASP A 81 -10.84 -3.18 -19.00
CA ASP A 81 -11.56 -3.23 -20.28
C ASP A 81 -10.79 -2.57 -21.43
N ARG A 82 -9.90 -1.62 -21.09
CA ARG A 82 -9.04 -0.93 -22.04
C ARG A 82 -7.62 -0.84 -21.49
N ALA A 83 -6.64 -0.97 -22.38
CA ALA A 83 -5.26 -0.72 -22.03
C ALA A 83 -5.08 0.73 -21.55
N VAL A 84 -4.37 0.91 -20.44
CA VAL A 84 -4.04 2.24 -19.91
C VAL A 84 -3.04 2.89 -20.87
N ALA A 85 -3.55 3.73 -21.76
CA ALA A 85 -2.77 4.42 -22.78
C ALA A 85 -1.94 5.60 -22.23
N THR A 86 -1.94 5.82 -20.92
CA THR A 86 -0.97 6.72 -20.25
C THR A 86 0.39 6.04 -20.15
N VAL A 87 0.85 5.53 -21.29
CA VAL A 87 2.23 5.10 -21.48
C VAL A 87 3.06 6.37 -21.40
N PHE A 88 4.05 6.39 -20.50
CA PHE A 88 5.13 7.36 -20.50
C PHE A 88 5.76 7.34 -21.89
N LYS A 89 5.36 8.28 -22.76
CA LYS A 89 5.97 8.43 -24.07
C LYS A 89 7.40 8.87 -23.80
N PRO A 90 8.42 8.17 -24.33
CA PRO A 90 9.81 8.57 -24.12
C PRO A 90 9.95 10.01 -24.58
N VAL A 91 10.35 10.88 -23.65
CA VAL A 91 10.55 12.29 -23.94
C VAL A 91 11.79 12.38 -24.83
N ALA A 92 11.63 12.98 -26.02
CA ALA A 92 12.71 13.07 -27.01
C ALA A 92 13.95 13.80 -26.48
N ASN A 93 13.75 14.75 -25.57
CA ASN A 93 14.81 15.43 -24.86
C ASN A 93 14.42 15.64 -23.40
N HIS A 94 15.24 15.15 -22.49
CA HIS A 94 14.99 15.26 -21.05
C HIS A 94 15.09 16.73 -20.60
N ASP A 95 14.29 17.14 -19.61
CA ASP A 95 14.24 18.53 -19.12
C ASP A 95 15.63 19.05 -18.71
N PHE A 96 16.46 18.18 -18.12
CA PHE A 96 17.86 18.48 -17.79
C PHE A 96 18.69 18.97 -19.00
N ASN A 97 18.50 18.37 -20.18
CA ASN A 97 19.20 18.81 -21.38
C ASN A 97 18.71 20.18 -21.85
N LEU A 98 17.39 20.43 -21.76
CA LEU A 98 16.80 21.73 -22.11
C LEU A 98 17.34 22.84 -21.20
N GLU A 99 17.44 22.57 -19.90
CA GLU A 99 18.02 23.49 -18.92
C GLU A 99 19.51 23.74 -19.17
N TYR A 100 20.27 22.68 -19.47
CA TYR A 100 21.70 22.79 -19.78
C TYR A 100 21.96 23.65 -21.02
N GLU A 101 21.20 23.47 -22.09
CA GLU A 101 21.32 24.30 -23.30
C GLU A 101 20.94 25.75 -23.05
N LYS A 102 19.87 26.01 -22.27
CA LYS A 102 19.47 27.37 -21.89
C LYS A 102 20.57 28.05 -21.08
N LYS A 103 21.09 27.37 -20.05
CA LYS A 103 22.15 27.88 -19.19
C LYS A 103 23.43 28.17 -19.96
N LYS A 104 23.81 27.31 -20.91
CA LYS A 104 24.97 27.53 -21.78
C LYS A 104 24.82 28.78 -22.67
N LYS A 105 23.59 29.13 -23.07
CA LYS A 105 23.31 30.32 -23.87
C LYS A 105 23.21 31.59 -23.04
N SER A 106 22.64 31.53 -21.83
CA SER A 106 22.47 32.69 -20.93
C SER A 106 23.73 33.03 -20.16
N ASP A 107 24.38 32.03 -19.55
CA ASP A 107 25.53 32.22 -18.64
C ASP A 107 26.85 32.27 -19.41
N GLY A 108 26.82 32.83 -20.62
CA GLY A 108 28.06 33.16 -21.33
C GLY A 108 28.95 34.00 -20.41
N LYS A 109 30.27 33.81 -20.47
CA LYS A 109 31.20 34.62 -19.66
C LYS A 109 31.03 36.10 -20.04
N MET A 110 30.35 36.86 -19.21
CA MET A 110 30.16 38.29 -19.43
C MET A 110 31.52 38.98 -19.36
N VAL A 111 31.89 39.65 -20.45
CA VAL A 111 33.06 40.53 -20.46
C VAL A 111 32.66 41.83 -19.78
N ARG A 112 33.54 42.37 -18.93
CA ARG A 112 33.30 43.65 -18.25
C ARG A 112 33.04 44.73 -19.30
N ALA A 113 31.89 45.39 -19.19
CA ALA A 113 31.58 46.58 -19.98
C ALA A 113 32.47 47.75 -19.53
N ASP A 114 32.54 48.79 -20.37
CA ASP A 114 33.33 49.98 -20.07
C ASP A 114 32.82 50.70 -18.81
N ARG A 115 33.75 51.28 -18.04
CA ARG A 115 33.48 51.88 -16.73
C ARG A 115 32.39 52.95 -16.82
N GLN A 116 32.40 53.74 -17.90
CA GLN A 116 31.45 54.83 -18.06
C GLN A 116 30.01 54.32 -18.25
N LEU A 117 29.83 53.30 -19.08
CA LEU A 117 28.52 52.69 -19.34
C LEU A 117 27.92 52.04 -18.07
N VAL A 118 28.76 51.40 -17.26
CA VAL A 118 28.33 50.80 -15.99
C VAL A 118 27.88 51.87 -15.00
N LEU A 119 28.59 53.01 -14.92
CA LEU A 119 28.18 54.12 -14.04
C LEU A 119 26.84 54.73 -14.46
N ASP A 120 26.63 54.92 -15.76
CA ASP A 120 25.36 55.46 -16.27
C ASP A 120 24.18 54.52 -15.97
N LEU A 121 24.38 53.20 -16.12
CA LEU A 121 23.38 52.19 -15.77
C LEU A 121 23.08 52.20 -14.26
N LEU A 122 24.11 52.27 -13.42
CA LEU A 122 23.96 52.38 -11.97
C LEU A 122 23.19 53.64 -11.56
N PHE A 123 23.51 54.80 -12.14
CA PHE A 123 22.76 56.03 -11.86
C PHE A 123 21.29 55.90 -12.23
N SER A 124 20.97 55.29 -13.38
CA SER A 124 19.57 55.05 -13.79
C SER A 124 18.83 54.08 -12.86
N ALA A 125 19.52 53.10 -12.27
CA ALA A 125 18.94 52.17 -11.31
C ALA A 125 18.64 52.87 -9.97
N PHE A 126 19.59 53.64 -9.45
CA PHE A 126 19.46 54.38 -8.19
C PHE A 126 18.55 55.60 -8.27
N GLU A 127 18.29 56.11 -9.48
CA GLU A 127 17.24 57.10 -9.72
C GLU A 127 15.84 56.53 -9.43
N LYS A 128 15.62 55.22 -9.70
CA LYS A 128 14.34 54.56 -9.43
C LYS A 128 14.16 54.19 -7.95
N HIS A 129 15.22 53.72 -7.31
CA HIS A 129 15.20 53.31 -5.90
C HIS A 129 16.48 53.69 -5.18
N GLN A 130 16.35 54.25 -3.98
CA GLN A 130 17.48 54.76 -3.19
C GLN A 130 18.42 53.66 -2.67
N TYR A 131 17.97 52.41 -2.59
CA TYR A 131 18.75 51.28 -2.10
C TYR A 131 18.43 50.00 -2.88
N TYR A 132 19.45 49.16 -3.10
CA TYR A 132 19.34 47.83 -3.72
C TYR A 132 20.09 46.79 -2.91
N SER A 133 19.66 45.52 -3.01
CA SER A 133 20.45 44.39 -2.56
C SER A 133 21.62 44.15 -3.53
N PHE A 134 22.75 43.65 -3.02
CA PHE A 134 23.89 43.34 -3.87
C PHE A 134 23.56 42.29 -4.95
N LYS A 135 22.62 41.38 -4.68
CA LYS A 135 22.15 40.40 -5.68
C LYS A 135 21.46 41.09 -6.85
N ASP A 136 20.52 41.96 -6.54
CA ASP A 136 19.74 42.69 -7.54
C ASP A 136 20.64 43.61 -8.38
N LEU A 137 21.71 44.15 -7.79
CA LEU A 137 22.68 44.99 -8.50
C LEU A 137 23.57 44.20 -9.48
N VAL A 138 23.75 42.90 -9.26
CA VAL A 138 24.52 42.01 -10.15
C VAL A 138 23.66 41.54 -11.33
N ASP A 139 22.33 41.53 -11.16
CA ASP A 139 21.36 41.08 -12.18
C ASP A 139 20.86 42.22 -13.11
N ILE A 140 21.21 43.49 -12.83
CA ILE A 140 20.90 44.69 -13.65
C ILE A 140 21.90 44.84 -14.81
#